data_AF-A0A2P6PHR0-F1
#
_entry.id   AF-A0A2P6PHR0-F1
#
_cell.length_a   1.000
_cell.length_b   1.000
_cell.length_c   1.000
_cell.angle_alpha   90.00
_cell.angle_beta   90.00
_cell.angle_gamma   90.00
#
_symmetry.space_group_name_H-M   'P 1'
#
loop_
_entity.id
_entity.type
_entity.pdbx_description
1 polymer ?
#
loop_
_entity_poly.entity_id
_entity_poly.type
_entity_poly.pdbx_seq_one_letter_code
_entity_poly.pdbx_strand_id
1 'polypeptide(L)'
;MDTVIESHMAVSMAALGDIGILHSNAASSDQAAMVRSVKGRHVPLLSAPVFMSRGDRIHNDDVFNHGANPYILVTESGAPNSKLLGYMASRDWVKLADKEVKIYNYMLTGNSIYQIEMIKYIKKMYSDLDVVGGNVVTVSQAQNLIQAGVDGLRVGMGSGSICTTQEVCAVGRGQIISG
;
A
#
# COMPACT_ATOMS: atom_id res chain seq x y z
N MET A 1 2.04 9.91 -6.84
CA MET A 1 2.55 9.04 -7.92
C MET A 1 3.98 8.70 -7.59
N ASP A 2 4.47 7.54 -8.01
CA ASP A 2 5.88 7.11 -7.87
C ASP A 2 6.86 8.16 -8.41
N THR A 3 6.56 8.70 -9.59
CA THR A 3 7.35 9.77 -10.23
C THR A 3 7.30 11.14 -9.54
N VAL A 4 6.61 11.29 -8.39
CA VAL A 4 6.37 12.60 -7.76
C VAL A 4 6.58 12.61 -6.23
N ILE A 5 5.96 11.67 -5.49
CA ILE A 5 5.93 11.72 -4.03
C ILE A 5 6.42 10.40 -3.42
N GLU A 6 7.73 10.35 -3.19
CA GLU A 6 8.40 9.44 -2.26
C GLU A 6 8.75 10.18 -0.95
N SER A 7 9.46 9.49 -0.02
CA SER A 7 9.82 10.00 1.32
C SER A 7 10.37 11.43 1.34
N HIS A 8 11.28 11.76 0.41
CA HIS A 8 11.93 13.07 0.40
C HIS A 8 10.93 14.20 0.10
N MET A 9 10.10 14.04 -0.93
CA MET A 9 9.08 15.03 -1.27
C MET A 9 8.03 15.17 -0.14
N ALA A 10 7.60 14.04 0.45
CA ALA A 10 6.65 14.06 1.56
C ALA A 10 7.22 14.80 2.79
N VAL A 11 8.51 14.62 3.11
CA VAL A 11 9.21 15.38 4.14
C VAL A 11 9.29 16.87 3.78
N SER A 12 9.66 17.22 2.54
CA SER A 12 9.78 18.63 2.12
C SER A 12 8.45 19.37 2.16
N MET A 13 7.35 18.75 1.72
CA MET A 13 6.00 19.33 1.82
C MET A 13 5.60 19.53 3.29
N ALA A 14 5.80 18.51 4.15
CA ALA A 14 5.53 18.61 5.58
C ALA A 14 6.36 19.72 6.27
N ALA A 15 7.63 19.90 5.87
CA ALA A 15 8.50 20.95 6.40
C ALA A 15 8.06 22.38 5.99
N LEU A 16 7.28 22.51 4.91
CA LEU A 16 6.69 23.77 4.45
C LEU A 16 5.25 23.99 4.97
N GLY A 17 4.73 23.08 5.81
CA GLY A 17 3.37 23.16 6.36
C GLY A 17 2.27 22.55 5.46
N ASP A 18 2.65 21.80 4.42
CA ASP A 18 1.77 21.10 3.48
C ASP A 18 1.79 19.57 3.71
N ILE A 19 1.14 18.77 2.87
CA ILE A 19 1.01 17.32 3.01
C ILE A 19 1.44 16.56 1.75
N GLY A 20 2.24 15.50 1.93
CA GLY A 20 2.63 14.58 0.86
C GLY A 20 1.92 13.23 0.95
N ILE A 21 1.22 12.81 -0.11
CA ILE A 21 0.61 11.47 -0.21
C ILE A 21 1.57 10.52 -0.94
N LEU A 22 2.22 9.63 -0.17
CA LEU A 22 3.08 8.57 -0.70
C LEU A 22 2.28 7.63 -1.63
N HIS A 23 2.85 7.30 -2.78
CA HIS A 23 2.27 6.31 -3.70
C HIS A 23 2.26 4.89 -3.09
N SER A 24 1.39 4.03 -3.62
CA SER A 24 1.31 2.60 -3.30
C SER A 24 1.96 1.70 -4.36
N ASN A 25 2.64 2.27 -5.38
CA ASN A 25 3.42 1.50 -6.35
C ASN A 25 4.80 1.13 -5.79
N ALA A 26 4.81 0.46 -4.64
CA ALA A 26 5.96 -0.06 -3.93
C ALA A 26 5.49 -1.27 -3.10
N ALA A 27 6.39 -2.15 -2.65
CA ALA A 27 5.98 -3.20 -1.72
C ALA A 27 5.39 -2.55 -0.44
N SER A 28 4.40 -3.17 0.20
CA SER A 28 3.78 -2.61 1.41
C SER A 28 4.80 -2.38 2.54
N SER A 29 5.85 -3.19 2.59
CA SER A 29 7.03 -3.02 3.44
C SER A 29 7.84 -1.76 3.15
N ASP A 30 7.96 -1.40 1.88
CA ASP A 30 8.77 -0.30 1.36
C ASP A 30 7.96 0.99 1.47
N GLN A 31 6.67 0.95 1.14
CA GLN A 31 5.73 2.02 1.46
C GLN A 31 5.67 2.26 2.98
N ALA A 32 5.61 1.20 3.80
CA ALA A 32 5.72 1.33 5.25
C ALA A 32 7.11 1.81 5.69
N ALA A 33 8.18 1.54 4.93
CA ALA A 33 9.52 2.08 5.20
C ALA A 33 9.61 3.56 4.81
N MET A 34 8.90 4.01 3.77
CA MET A 34 8.75 5.41 3.41
C MET A 34 7.92 6.15 4.46
N VAL A 35 6.79 5.58 4.90
CA VAL A 35 6.02 6.10 6.04
C VAL A 35 6.89 6.12 7.30
N ARG A 36 7.66 5.07 7.61
CA ARG A 36 8.64 5.04 8.70
C ARG A 36 9.86 5.94 8.45
N SER A 37 10.13 6.43 7.25
CA SER A 37 11.15 7.44 6.99
C SER A 37 10.59 8.84 7.31
N VAL A 38 9.39 9.14 6.80
CA VAL A 38 8.66 10.39 7.07
C VAL A 38 8.26 10.52 8.56
N LYS A 39 7.87 9.40 9.21
CA LYS A 39 7.37 9.35 10.60
C LYS A 39 8.37 8.80 11.60
N GLY A 40 9.30 7.91 11.22
CA GLY A 40 10.42 7.48 12.07
C GLY A 40 11.54 8.53 12.12
N ARG A 41 11.48 9.55 11.27
CA ARG A 41 11.71 10.94 11.70
C ARG A 41 10.67 11.37 12.76
N HIS A 42 10.70 10.71 13.91
CA HIS A 42 10.15 11.21 15.17
C HIS A 42 11.22 11.33 16.26
N VAL A 43 12.45 10.85 16.01
CA VAL A 43 13.28 10.14 16.99
C VAL A 43 12.71 8.69 17.19
N PRO A 44 13.54 7.62 17.22
CA PRO A 44 13.14 6.23 16.85
C PRO A 44 12.65 5.34 18.04
N LEU A 45 12.07 4.15 17.83
CA LEU A 45 12.80 2.84 17.72
C LEU A 45 11.94 1.66 17.18
N LEU A 46 12.33 0.40 17.48
CA LEU A 46 11.77 -0.93 17.07
C LEU A 46 12.17 -1.41 15.65
N SER A 47 12.40 -2.70 15.34
CA SER A 47 12.71 -3.91 16.16
C SER A 47 13.37 -4.99 15.26
N ALA A 48 13.34 -6.31 15.61
CA ALA A 48 14.05 -7.40 14.90
C ALA A 48 13.15 -8.37 14.05
N PRO A 49 13.13 -8.26 12.71
CA PRO A 49 12.45 -9.20 11.79
C PRO A 49 13.37 -10.32 11.24
N VAL A 50 12.76 -11.33 10.58
CA VAL A 50 13.43 -12.46 9.89
C VAL A 50 13.42 -12.24 8.37
N PHE A 51 14.55 -12.55 7.72
CA PHE A 51 14.79 -12.27 6.30
C PHE A 51 15.39 -13.49 5.57
N MET A 52 15.05 -13.68 4.28
CA MET A 52 15.55 -14.76 3.42
C MET A 52 15.75 -14.28 1.98
N SER A 53 16.62 -14.93 1.19
CA SER A 53 16.87 -14.57 -0.21
C SER A 53 15.80 -15.12 -1.16
N ARG A 54 15.59 -14.45 -2.30
CA ARG A 54 14.84 -14.98 -3.47
C ARG A 54 15.32 -16.33 -4.00
N GLY A 55 16.56 -16.71 -3.70
CA GLY A 55 17.14 -18.01 -4.06
C GLY A 55 16.80 -19.13 -3.09
N ASP A 56 16.37 -18.78 -1.87
CA ASP A 56 16.18 -19.71 -0.77
C ASP A 56 14.88 -20.51 -0.93
N ARG A 57 14.82 -21.58 -0.15
CA ARG A 57 13.64 -22.45 0.00
C ARG A 57 13.29 -22.53 1.47
N ILE A 58 12.00 -22.62 1.73
CA ILE A 58 11.47 -22.82 3.07
C ILE A 58 11.23 -24.33 3.19
N HIS A 59 12.13 -25.02 3.88
CA HIS A 59 12.11 -26.48 4.01
C HIS A 59 11.21 -26.98 5.14
N ASN A 60 11.04 -26.17 6.20
CA ASN A 60 10.14 -26.40 7.33
C ASN A 60 9.45 -25.10 7.75
N ASP A 61 8.45 -25.21 8.60
CA ASP A 61 7.63 -24.12 9.13
C ASP A 61 8.24 -23.39 10.33
N ASP A 62 9.29 -23.92 10.95
CA ASP A 62 10.00 -23.32 12.09
C ASP A 62 10.48 -21.88 11.83
N VAL A 63 10.79 -21.54 10.58
CA VAL A 63 11.22 -20.18 10.18
C VAL A 63 10.12 -19.13 10.46
N PHE A 64 8.84 -19.54 10.47
CA PHE A 64 7.70 -18.67 10.81
C PHE A 64 7.38 -18.62 12.32
N ASN A 65 8.03 -19.46 13.13
CA ASN A 65 7.79 -19.55 14.58
C ASN A 65 8.76 -18.67 15.40
N HIS A 66 9.83 -18.15 14.80
CA HIS A 66 10.74 -17.22 15.46
C HIS A 66 10.09 -15.86 15.73
N GLY A 67 10.02 -15.47 17.01
CA GLY A 67 9.53 -14.15 17.43
C GLY A 67 8.04 -13.91 17.16
N ALA A 68 7.24 -14.97 17.00
CA ALA A 68 5.82 -14.91 16.63
C ALA A 68 5.52 -14.14 15.33
N ASN A 69 6.48 -14.09 14.39
CA ASN A 69 6.34 -13.43 13.10
C ASN A 69 5.99 -14.44 11.99
N PRO A 70 4.71 -14.56 11.56
CA PRO A 70 4.28 -15.54 10.55
C PRO A 70 4.64 -15.13 9.11
N TYR A 71 5.54 -14.15 8.95
CA TYR A 71 5.95 -13.57 7.68
C TYR A 71 7.47 -13.61 7.52
N ILE A 72 7.91 -14.23 6.43
CA ILE A 72 9.30 -14.15 5.98
C ILE A 72 9.41 -12.96 5.03
N LEU A 73 10.34 -12.04 5.33
CA LEU A 73 10.63 -10.90 4.46
C LEU A 73 11.68 -11.34 3.43
N VAL A 74 11.25 -11.49 2.17
CA VAL A 74 12.09 -12.06 1.12
C VAL A 74 12.91 -10.94 0.51
N THR A 75 14.16 -10.80 0.92
CA THR A 75 15.07 -9.79 0.38
C THR A 75 15.97 -10.36 -0.72
N GLU A 76 16.78 -9.52 -1.34
CA GLU A 76 17.69 -9.94 -2.40
C GLU A 76 18.81 -10.84 -1.87
N SER A 77 19.35 -10.55 -0.68
CA SER A 77 20.44 -11.28 -0.04
C SER A 77 20.07 -11.96 1.28
N GLY A 78 18.79 -11.95 1.69
CA GLY A 78 18.34 -12.50 2.98
C GLY A 78 18.75 -11.70 4.22
N ALA A 79 19.22 -10.47 4.07
CA ALA A 79 19.60 -9.60 5.19
C ALA A 79 18.54 -8.49 5.46
N PRO A 80 18.46 -7.93 6.69
CA PRO A 80 17.48 -6.89 7.05
C PRO A 80 17.58 -5.59 6.29
N ASN A 81 18.80 -5.26 5.87
CA ASN A 81 19.20 -4.07 5.12
C ASN A 81 19.22 -4.31 3.60
N SER A 82 18.71 -5.46 3.14
CA SER A 82 18.70 -5.85 1.73
C SER A 82 17.35 -5.57 1.09
N LYS A 83 17.33 -5.38 -0.23
CA LYS A 83 16.14 -4.98 -0.99
C LYS A 83 15.02 -6.00 -0.83
N LEU A 84 13.85 -5.58 -0.36
CA LEU A 84 12.69 -6.42 -0.12
C LEU A 84 11.91 -6.63 -1.43
N LEU A 85 11.56 -7.88 -1.72
CA LEU A 85 11.01 -8.32 -3.01
C LEU A 85 9.55 -8.78 -2.91
N GLY A 86 9.11 -9.11 -1.69
CA GLY A 86 7.80 -9.63 -1.37
C GLY A 86 7.80 -10.19 0.05
N TYR A 87 6.66 -10.70 0.49
CA TYR A 87 6.55 -11.41 1.76
C TYR A 87 6.01 -12.81 1.51
N MET A 88 6.49 -13.79 2.27
CA MET A 88 5.84 -15.08 2.34
C MET A 88 5.09 -15.21 3.66
N ALA A 89 3.77 -15.44 3.57
CA ALA A 89 2.95 -15.78 4.72
C ALA A 89 2.89 -17.30 4.85
N SER A 90 3.07 -17.83 6.07
CA SER A 90 3.02 -19.28 6.36
C SER A 90 1.81 -19.98 5.72
N ARG A 91 0.61 -19.38 5.88
CA ARG A 91 -0.68 -19.86 5.33
C ARG A 91 -0.70 -20.07 3.80
N ASP A 92 0.19 -19.42 3.06
CA ASP A 92 0.22 -19.46 1.60
C ASP A 92 1.34 -20.41 1.12
N TRP A 93 2.34 -20.70 1.97
CA TRP A 93 3.38 -21.70 1.71
C TRP A 93 2.86 -23.13 1.94
N VAL A 94 2.03 -23.32 2.98
CA VAL A 94 1.39 -24.61 3.28
C VAL A 94 0.56 -25.14 2.10
N LYS A 95 0.03 -24.24 1.25
CA LYS A 95 -0.83 -24.57 0.09
C LYS A 95 -0.06 -24.89 -1.19
N LEU A 96 1.26 -24.77 -1.21
CA LEU A 96 2.08 -25.06 -2.39
C LEU A 96 2.15 -26.58 -2.63
N ALA A 97 1.74 -27.00 -3.82
CA ALA A 97 1.73 -28.41 -4.24
C ALA A 97 3.14 -28.98 -4.49
N ASP A 98 4.06 -28.12 -4.97
CA ASP A 98 5.50 -28.36 -5.01
C ASP A 98 6.16 -27.32 -4.10
N LYS A 99 7.04 -27.76 -3.21
CA LYS A 99 7.74 -26.91 -2.23
C LYS A 99 9.22 -26.67 -2.58
N GLU A 100 9.72 -27.31 -3.64
CA GLU A 100 11.06 -27.10 -4.16
C GLU A 100 11.16 -25.90 -5.12
N VAL A 101 10.03 -25.23 -5.40
CA VAL A 101 9.98 -23.97 -6.15
C VAL A 101 10.34 -22.76 -5.28
N LYS A 102 11.25 -21.95 -5.84
CA LYS A 102 11.77 -20.70 -5.25
C LYS A 102 10.64 -19.72 -4.91
N ILE A 103 10.84 -18.96 -3.84
CA ILE A 103 9.84 -18.06 -3.23
C ILE A 103 9.30 -16.99 -4.19
N TYR A 104 10.05 -16.64 -5.23
CA TYR A 104 9.69 -15.63 -6.23
C TYR A 104 8.37 -15.87 -6.99
N ASN A 105 7.88 -17.11 -7.08
CA ASN A 105 6.86 -17.48 -8.07
C ASN A 105 5.38 -17.27 -7.62
N TYR A 106 5.08 -16.74 -6.43
CA TYR A 106 3.72 -16.81 -5.84
C TYR A 106 3.28 -15.63 -4.93
N MET A 107 3.09 -14.41 -5.47
CA MET A 107 2.65 -13.16 -4.76
C MET A 107 1.44 -12.40 -5.42
N LEU A 108 0.78 -11.40 -4.77
CA LEU A 108 -0.68 -11.01 -4.97
C LEU A 108 -1.09 -9.48 -5.06
N THR A 109 -2.30 -9.10 -5.62
CA THR A 109 -2.95 -7.72 -5.73
C THR A 109 -4.53 -7.65 -5.90
N GLY A 110 -5.23 -6.47 -5.99
CA GLY A 110 -6.70 -6.30 -6.36
C GLY A 110 -7.45 -4.90 -6.19
N ASN A 111 -8.69 -4.69 -6.74
CA ASN A 111 -9.65 -3.53 -6.55
C ASN A 111 -11.17 -3.90 -6.77
N SER A 112 -12.15 -3.54 -5.88
CA SER A 112 -13.63 -3.84 -5.99
C SER A 112 -14.50 -3.28 -4.81
N ILE A 113 -15.75 -3.77 -4.55
CA ILE A 113 -16.67 -3.57 -3.38
C ILE A 113 -15.92 -3.32 -2.07
N TYR A 114 -14.83 -4.07 -1.93
CA TYR A 114 -13.79 -3.98 -0.92
C TYR A 114 -13.41 -2.55 -0.52
N GLN A 115 -13.54 -1.52 -1.38
CA GLN A 115 -13.28 -0.13 -0.97
C GLN A 115 -14.25 0.38 0.11
N ILE A 116 -15.56 0.13 -0.02
CA ILE A 116 -16.56 0.58 0.98
C ILE A 116 -16.41 -0.20 2.28
N GLU A 117 -16.17 -1.51 2.18
CA GLU A 117 -15.90 -2.37 3.34
C GLU A 117 -14.57 -2.01 4.01
N MET A 118 -13.54 -1.65 3.24
CA MET A 118 -12.24 -1.19 3.74
C MET A 118 -12.37 0.14 4.49
N ILE A 119 -13.15 1.12 3.99
CA ILE A 119 -13.38 2.38 4.72
C ILE A 119 -14.03 2.08 6.08
N LYS A 120 -15.10 1.29 6.11
CA LYS A 120 -15.78 0.88 7.35
C LYS A 120 -14.87 0.08 8.28
N TYR A 121 -14.04 -0.81 7.73
CA TYR A 121 -13.05 -1.58 8.47
C TYR A 121 -11.98 -0.68 9.09
N ILE A 122 -11.42 0.27 8.33
CA ILE A 122 -10.41 1.22 8.82
C ILE A 122 -10.99 2.07 9.94
N LYS A 123 -12.13 2.76 9.74
CA LYS A 123 -12.72 3.60 10.80
C LYS A 123 -13.18 2.80 12.03
N LYS A 124 -13.40 1.48 11.91
CA LYS A 124 -13.67 0.59 13.04
C LYS A 124 -12.39 0.14 13.78
N MET A 125 -11.32 -0.18 13.06
CA MET A 125 -10.07 -0.71 13.64
C MET A 125 -9.11 0.39 14.08
N TYR A 126 -9.20 1.56 13.45
CA TYR A 126 -8.36 2.73 13.63
C TYR A 126 -9.25 3.98 13.58
N SER A 127 -10.06 4.19 14.63
CA SER A 127 -11.01 5.30 14.74
C SER A 127 -10.38 6.67 14.49
N ASP A 128 -9.14 6.82 14.95
CA ASP A 128 -8.39 8.07 15.00
C ASP A 128 -7.61 8.33 13.71
N LEU A 129 -7.75 7.47 12.69
CA LEU A 129 -7.11 7.62 11.39
C LEU A 129 -8.06 8.31 10.40
N ASP A 130 -7.60 9.42 9.83
CA ASP A 130 -8.29 10.12 8.76
C ASP A 130 -8.20 9.35 7.43
N VAL A 131 -9.34 9.23 6.72
CA VAL A 131 -9.47 8.48 5.49
C VAL A 131 -9.97 9.39 4.37
N VAL A 132 -9.12 9.63 3.37
CA VAL A 132 -9.51 10.33 2.12
C VAL A 132 -9.95 9.30 1.08
N GLY A 133 -11.25 9.30 0.75
CA GLY A 133 -11.84 8.39 -0.23
C GLY A 133 -11.84 8.93 -1.66
N GLY A 134 -11.78 8.04 -2.66
CA GLY A 134 -11.88 8.42 -4.07
C GLY A 134 -11.36 7.36 -5.04
N ASN A 135 -11.27 7.66 -6.34
CA ASN A 135 -11.65 8.93 -6.96
C ASN A 135 -13.15 8.98 -7.27
N VAL A 136 -13.78 10.16 -7.14
CA VAL A 136 -15.19 10.39 -7.49
C VAL A 136 -15.34 11.50 -8.55
N VAL A 137 -16.41 11.43 -9.35
CA VAL A 137 -16.80 12.50 -10.30
C VAL A 137 -18.30 12.81 -10.32
N THR A 138 -19.14 11.97 -9.70
CA THR A 138 -20.58 12.24 -9.51
C THR A 138 -20.93 12.53 -8.05
N VAL A 139 -22.05 13.22 -7.83
CA VAL A 139 -22.59 13.49 -6.49
C VAL A 139 -22.96 12.18 -5.77
N SER A 140 -23.52 11.20 -6.47
CA SER A 140 -23.88 9.90 -5.90
C SER A 140 -22.67 9.10 -5.42
N GLN A 141 -21.55 9.11 -6.17
CA GLN A 141 -20.30 8.50 -5.73
C GLN A 141 -19.75 9.19 -4.46
N ALA A 142 -19.75 10.52 -4.43
CA ALA A 142 -19.33 11.29 -3.26
C ALA A 142 -20.21 10.98 -2.03
N GLN A 143 -21.54 10.98 -2.18
CA GLN A 143 -22.50 10.65 -1.12
C GLN A 143 -22.27 9.24 -0.57
N ASN A 144 -22.03 8.24 -1.42
CA ASN A 144 -21.76 6.87 -0.98
C ASN A 144 -20.50 6.76 -0.11
N LEU A 145 -19.43 7.49 -0.45
CA LEU A 145 -18.19 7.49 0.35
C LEU A 145 -18.36 8.30 1.65
N ILE A 146 -19.04 9.44 1.63
CA ILE A 146 -19.37 10.22 2.83
C ILE A 146 -20.18 9.36 3.82
N GLN A 147 -21.21 8.65 3.34
CA GLN A 147 -22.02 7.73 4.15
C GLN A 147 -21.22 6.51 4.65
N ALA A 148 -20.13 6.14 3.99
CA ALA A 148 -19.23 5.09 4.46
C ALA A 148 -18.29 5.56 5.60
N GLY A 149 -18.16 6.89 5.82
CA GLY A 149 -17.36 7.47 6.89
C GLY A 149 -15.98 7.97 6.46
N VAL A 150 -15.81 8.47 5.23
CA VAL A 150 -14.57 9.16 4.81
C VAL A 150 -14.52 10.58 5.37
N ASP A 151 -13.34 11.01 5.79
CA ASP A 151 -13.09 12.35 6.35
C ASP A 151 -12.71 13.37 5.25
N GLY A 152 -12.36 12.89 4.04
CA GLY A 152 -12.12 13.72 2.86
C GLY A 152 -12.43 13.00 1.54
N LEU A 153 -12.56 13.78 0.46
CA LEU A 153 -12.84 13.28 -0.89
C LEU A 153 -11.77 13.71 -1.90
N ARG A 154 -11.36 12.77 -2.75
CA ARG A 154 -10.50 13.01 -3.92
C ARG A 154 -11.34 12.99 -5.20
N VAL A 155 -11.40 14.14 -5.88
CA VAL A 155 -12.30 14.38 -7.04
C VAL A 155 -11.51 14.47 -8.35
N GLY A 156 -11.94 13.73 -9.37
CA GLY A 156 -11.40 13.81 -10.74
C GLY A 156 -11.15 12.45 -11.40
N MET A 157 -11.46 12.32 -12.69
CA MET A 157 -11.27 11.10 -13.50
C MET A 157 -11.03 11.47 -14.97
N GLY A 158 -9.87 11.09 -15.50
CA GLY A 158 -9.41 11.47 -16.85
C GLY A 158 -8.92 12.92 -17.00
N SER A 159 -8.77 13.67 -15.91
CA SER A 159 -8.35 15.08 -15.90
C SER A 159 -6.85 15.30 -15.64
N GLY A 160 -6.08 14.23 -15.42
CA GLY A 160 -4.62 14.33 -15.21
C GLY A 160 -3.86 14.45 -16.53
N SER A 161 -2.73 15.17 -16.52
CA SER A 161 -1.91 15.46 -17.72
C SER A 161 -1.38 14.23 -18.48
N ILE A 162 -1.30 13.07 -17.83
CA ILE A 162 -0.88 11.78 -18.41
C ILE A 162 -2.01 10.74 -18.44
N CYS A 163 -3.26 11.16 -18.16
CA CYS A 163 -4.37 10.26 -17.87
C CYS A 163 -5.29 10.08 -19.09
N THR A 164 -5.25 8.91 -19.72
CA THR A 164 -6.04 8.59 -20.92
C THR A 164 -7.40 7.93 -20.62
N THR A 165 -7.87 7.92 -19.37
CA THR A 165 -9.10 7.19 -18.97
C THR A 165 -10.36 7.62 -19.73
N GLN A 166 -10.49 8.91 -20.08
CA GLN A 166 -11.61 9.38 -20.89
C GLN A 166 -11.56 8.86 -22.34
N GLU A 167 -10.36 8.70 -22.91
CA GLU A 167 -10.17 8.22 -24.28
C GLU A 167 -10.31 6.69 -24.36
N VAL A 168 -9.67 5.96 -23.45
CA VAL A 168 -9.57 4.49 -23.47
C VAL A 168 -10.81 3.82 -22.88
N CYS A 169 -11.40 4.39 -21.83
CA CYS A 169 -12.53 3.78 -21.12
C CYS A 169 -13.87 4.47 -21.41
N ALA A 170 -13.89 5.60 -22.12
CA ALA A 170 -15.08 6.45 -22.32
C ALA A 170 -15.76 6.90 -21.00
N VAL A 171 -15.02 6.93 -19.88
CA VAL A 171 -15.51 7.33 -18.55
C VAL A 171 -14.64 8.43 -17.96
N GLY A 172 -15.30 9.50 -17.50
CA GLY A 172 -14.68 10.60 -16.79
C GLY A 172 -15.62 11.80 -16.68
N ARG A 173 -15.09 12.96 -16.31
CA ARG A 173 -15.82 14.24 -16.29
C ARG A 173 -14.84 15.39 -16.47
N GLY A 174 -15.26 16.46 -17.14
CA GLY A 174 -14.50 17.72 -17.13
C GLY A 174 -14.27 18.19 -15.68
N GLN A 175 -13.04 18.57 -15.35
CA GLN A 175 -12.66 18.94 -13.97
C GLN A 175 -13.35 20.24 -13.51
N ILE A 176 -13.56 21.16 -14.45
CA ILE A 176 -14.41 22.32 -14.31
C ILE A 176 -15.55 22.16 -15.31
N ILE A 177 -16.78 22.40 -14.85
CA ILE A 177 -17.98 22.45 -15.67
C ILE A 177 -18.71 23.76 -15.37
N SER A 178 -19.36 24.35 -16.37
CA SER A 178 -20.36 25.39 -16.13
C SER A 178 -21.53 24.77 -15.35
N GLY A 179 -21.89 25.39 -14.22
CA GLY A 179 -23.09 25.03 -13.44
C GLY A 179 -24.37 25.52 -14.09
#